data_AF-A0A9P0PIN3-F1
#
_entry.id   AF-A0A9P0PIN3-F1
#
_cell.length_a   1.000
_cell.length_b   1.000
_cell.length_c   1.000
_cell.angle_alpha   90.00
_cell.angle_beta   90.00
_cell.angle_gamma   90.00
#
_symmetry.space_group_name_H-M   'P 1'
#
loop_
_entity.id
_entity.type
_entity.pdbx_description
1 polymer ?
#
loop_
_entity_poly.entity_id
_entity_poly.type
_entity_poly.pdbx_seq_one_letter_code
_entity_poly.pdbx_strand_id
1 'polypeptide(L)'
;MKVIEKWGSIYKLGVDVPVQDWKSKVQIVMKPTSHWHFKLQVPKRIIISKTETGYAVRGESFYKNDMGTNQSLLRRERKLDIKPSTVDIGMPLKSDKKKSISNLIAKPYGSNWRNDEALSFFKSAFDELPLPSTSTSRDGNEANTELFCLEETLDFDI
;
A
#
# COMPACT_ATOMS: atom_id res chain seq x y z
N MET A 1 26.77 -10.04 3.35
CA MET A 1 26.13 -9.02 2.49
C MET A 1 26.40 -7.64 3.10
N LYS A 2 27.62 -7.07 2.93
CA LYS A 2 28.12 -5.96 3.78
C LYS A 2 27.77 -4.53 3.32
N VAL A 3 27.31 -4.35 2.09
CA VAL A 3 27.05 -3.01 1.51
C VAL A 3 25.74 -2.42 2.03
N ILE A 4 24.68 -3.23 2.12
CA ILE A 4 23.37 -2.80 2.59
C ILE A 4 23.42 -2.43 4.08
N GLU A 5 24.13 -3.18 4.91
CA GLU A 5 24.27 -2.88 6.35
C GLU A 5 25.04 -1.57 6.62
N LYS A 6 25.95 -1.16 5.73
CA LYS A 6 26.77 0.04 5.92
C LYS A 6 26.06 1.33 5.47
N TRP A 7 25.18 1.24 4.48
CA TRP A 7 24.61 2.42 3.80
C TRP A 7 23.09 2.43 3.72
N GLY A 8 22.43 1.32 4.03
CA GLY A 8 20.98 1.18 3.98
C GLY A 8 20.37 1.04 5.38
N SER A 9 19.32 1.82 5.65
CA SER A 9 18.45 1.59 6.80
C SER A 9 17.33 0.64 6.38
N ILE A 10 17.17 -0.45 7.13
CA ILE A 10 16.08 -1.41 6.93
C ILE A 10 15.00 -1.12 7.98
N TYR A 11 13.84 -0.67 7.51
CA TYR A 11 12.65 -0.51 8.34
C TYR A 11 11.70 -1.68 8.10
N LYS A 12 11.28 -2.34 9.17
CA LYS A 12 10.27 -3.41 9.14
C LYS A 12 8.89 -2.77 9.17
N LEU A 13 8.14 -2.97 8.09
CA LEU A 13 6.76 -2.51 8.00
C LEU A 13 5.90 -3.15 9.11
N GLY A 14 5.10 -2.34 9.77
CA GLY A 14 4.31 -2.70 10.95
C GLY A 14 5.09 -2.53 12.26
N VAL A 15 6.36 -2.93 12.31
CA VAL A 15 7.15 -2.87 13.56
C VAL A 15 7.76 -1.47 13.75
N ASP A 16 8.54 -1.01 12.76
CA ASP A 16 9.21 0.28 12.81
C ASP A 16 8.38 1.38 12.15
N VAL A 17 7.51 1.01 11.20
CA VAL A 17 6.65 1.93 10.44
C VAL A 17 5.20 1.48 10.53
N PRO A 18 4.28 2.31 11.08
CA PRO A 18 2.88 1.92 11.23
C PRO A 18 2.21 1.72 9.87
N VAL A 19 1.48 0.62 9.72
CA VAL A 19 0.67 0.37 8.52
C VAL A 19 -0.64 1.13 8.64
N GLN A 20 -0.99 1.92 7.64
CA GLN A 20 -2.20 2.73 7.64
C GLN A 20 -3.23 2.24 6.61
N ASP A 21 -4.51 2.19 6.99
CA ASP A 21 -5.61 1.82 6.09
C ASP A 21 -6.02 2.99 5.21
N TRP A 22 -5.20 3.23 4.19
CA TRP A 22 -5.52 4.21 3.14
C TRP A 22 -6.71 3.76 2.29
N LYS A 23 -6.87 2.46 2.06
CA LYS A 23 -7.86 1.93 1.11
C LYS A 23 -9.28 2.26 1.55
N SER A 24 -9.66 1.87 2.78
CA SER A 24 -11.02 2.10 3.26
C SER A 24 -11.31 3.59 3.38
N LYS A 25 -10.31 4.38 3.79
CA LYS A 25 -10.46 5.82 4.02
C LYS A 25 -10.60 6.60 2.72
N VAL A 26 -9.80 6.27 1.71
CA VAL A 26 -9.95 6.83 0.35
C VAL A 26 -11.31 6.47 -0.24
N GLN A 27 -11.81 5.24 -0.04
CA GLN A 27 -13.11 4.84 -0.56
C GLN A 27 -14.30 5.64 0.01
N ILE A 28 -14.17 6.18 1.23
CA ILE A 28 -15.18 7.04 1.86
C ILE A 28 -15.21 8.42 1.20
N VAL A 29 -14.03 8.95 0.85
CA VAL A 29 -13.86 10.32 0.36
C VAL A 29 -14.00 10.41 -1.16
N MET A 30 -13.42 9.45 -1.88
CA MET A 30 -13.39 9.43 -3.34
C MET A 30 -14.51 8.58 -3.94
N LYS A 31 -14.93 8.95 -5.14
CA LYS A 31 -15.79 8.14 -5.99
C LYS A 31 -15.02 6.88 -6.43
N PRO A 32 -15.67 5.71 -6.51
CA PRO A 32 -15.04 4.54 -7.09
C PRO A 32 -14.70 4.83 -8.55
N THR A 33 -13.66 4.19 -9.07
CA THR A 33 -13.18 4.36 -10.46
C THR A 33 -14.28 4.17 -11.50
N SER A 34 -15.26 3.30 -11.23
CA SER A 34 -16.42 3.07 -12.11
C SER A 34 -17.34 4.28 -12.27
N HIS A 35 -17.33 5.22 -11.33
CA HIS A 35 -18.15 6.45 -11.35
C HIS A 35 -17.36 7.67 -11.80
N TRP A 36 -16.16 7.48 -12.33
CA TRP A 36 -15.44 8.57 -12.97
C TRP A 36 -16.14 8.91 -14.28
N HIS A 37 -16.10 10.18 -14.66
CA HIS A 37 -16.73 10.68 -15.89
C HIS A 37 -15.99 10.22 -17.15
N PHE A 38 -14.86 9.52 -17.00
CA PHE A 38 -14.14 8.81 -18.06
C PHE A 38 -13.65 7.45 -17.53
N LYS A 39 -13.43 6.50 -18.45
CA LYS A 39 -12.83 5.20 -18.13
C LYS A 39 -11.31 5.34 -18.12
N LEU A 40 -10.62 4.95 -17.03
CA LEU A 40 -9.16 5.09 -16.88
C LEU A 40 -8.32 4.48 -18.02
N GLN A 41 -8.83 3.46 -18.71
CA GLN A 41 -8.11 2.80 -19.82
C GLN A 41 -8.12 3.58 -21.14
N VAL A 42 -9.02 4.54 -21.28
CA VAL A 42 -9.25 5.28 -22.53
C VAL A 42 -8.33 6.49 -22.70
N PRO A 43 -8.11 7.36 -21.69
CA PRO A 43 -7.31 8.55 -21.89
C PRO A 43 -5.82 8.20 -21.99
N LYS A 44 -5.13 8.92 -22.88
CA LYS A 44 -3.66 8.92 -23.01
C LYS A 44 -3.00 9.88 -22.01
N ARG A 45 -3.74 10.90 -21.57
CA ARG A 45 -3.30 11.87 -20.54
C ARG A 45 -4.37 11.98 -19.46
N ILE A 46 -3.96 11.97 -18.20
CA ILE A 46 -4.81 12.33 -17.07
C ILE A 46 -4.26 13.63 -16.50
N ILE A 47 -5.11 14.66 -16.47
CA ILE A 47 -4.75 16.00 -16.02
C ILE A 47 -5.45 16.24 -14.70
N ILE A 48 -4.68 16.59 -13.68
CA ILE A 48 -5.17 16.97 -12.37
C ILE A 48 -4.98 18.48 -12.24
N SER A 49 -6.07 19.20 -12.06
CA SER A 49 -6.08 20.66 -11.92
C SER A 49 -6.55 21.06 -10.53
N LYS A 50 -5.88 22.04 -9.95
CA LYS A 50 -6.31 22.67 -8.70
C LYS A 50 -7.41 23.68 -9.03
N THR A 51 -8.52 23.60 -8.32
CA THR A 51 -9.65 24.54 -8.39
C THR A 51 -9.79 25.27 -7.05
N GLU A 52 -10.61 26.32 -7.01
CA GLU A 52 -10.91 27.03 -5.74
C GLU A 52 -11.50 26.10 -4.68
N THR A 53 -12.27 25.10 -5.11
CA THR A 53 -12.98 24.14 -4.25
C THR A 53 -12.20 22.85 -3.99
N GLY A 54 -11.01 22.69 -4.57
CA GLY A 54 -10.15 21.51 -4.37
C GLY A 54 -9.42 21.08 -5.62
N TYR A 55 -9.69 19.85 -6.08
CA TYR A 55 -9.05 19.27 -7.26
C TYR A 55 -10.09 18.68 -8.21
N ALA A 56 -9.89 18.92 -9.50
CA ALA A 56 -10.63 18.32 -10.58
C ALA A 56 -9.69 17.47 -11.44
N VAL A 57 -10.23 16.39 -11.99
CA VAL A 57 -9.49 15.48 -12.86
C VAL A 57 -10.18 15.46 -14.22
N ARG A 58 -9.37 15.30 -15.27
CA ARG A 58 -9.79 15.20 -16.66
C ARG A 58 -8.97 14.13 -17.36
N GLY A 59 -9.63 13.29 -18.15
CA GLY A 59 -8.98 12.34 -19.04
C GLY A 59 -9.05 12.83 -20.48
N GLU A 60 -7.91 12.84 -21.18
CA GLU A 60 -7.81 13.22 -22.59
C GLU A 60 -7.42 12.01 -23.45
N SER A 61 -8.19 11.73 -24.49
CA SER A 61 -7.92 10.64 -25.44
C SER A 61 -6.75 10.93 -26.38
N PHE A 62 -6.35 12.19 -26.52
CA PHE A 62 -5.29 12.64 -27.41
C PHE A 62 -4.22 13.42 -26.63
N TYR A 63 -2.98 13.38 -27.09
CA TYR A 63 -1.90 14.11 -26.41
C TYR A 63 -1.99 15.63 -26.60
N LYS A 64 -2.47 16.08 -27.77
CA LYS A 64 -2.37 17.48 -28.20
C LYS A 64 -3.64 18.31 -28.02
N ASN A 65 -4.74 17.67 -27.66
CA ASN A 65 -6.05 18.32 -27.56
C ASN A 65 -6.58 18.22 -26.13
N ASP A 66 -7.21 19.29 -25.68
CA ASP A 66 -7.74 19.45 -24.34
C ASP A 66 -9.28 19.59 -24.42
N MET A 67 -9.96 18.50 -24.79
CA MET A 67 -11.41 18.48 -25.04
C MET A 67 -12.20 17.83 -23.90
N GLY A 68 -11.52 17.22 -22.94
CA GLY A 68 -12.13 16.56 -21.80
C GLY A 68 -12.80 17.54 -20.84
N THR A 69 -13.68 17.02 -20.00
CA THR A 69 -14.31 17.79 -18.94
C THR A 69 -13.53 17.66 -17.64
N ASN A 70 -13.38 18.76 -16.89
CA ASN A 70 -12.82 18.73 -15.55
C ASN A 70 -13.94 18.41 -14.55
N GLN A 71 -13.82 17.32 -13.80
CA GLN A 71 -14.76 17.03 -12.70
C GLN A 71 -14.05 16.57 -11.43
N SER A 72 -14.64 16.87 -10.28
CA SER A 72 -14.15 16.38 -9.00
C SER A 72 -14.37 14.87 -8.85
N LEU A 73 -13.33 14.19 -8.37
CA LEU A 73 -13.37 12.78 -7.99
C LEU A 73 -13.86 12.55 -6.56
N LEU A 74 -14.09 13.61 -5.79
CA LEU A 74 -14.62 13.50 -4.44
C LEU A 74 -16.11 13.18 -4.48
N ARG A 75 -16.58 12.44 -3.49
CA ARG A 75 -18.01 12.32 -3.24
C ARG A 75 -18.56 13.69 -2.83
N ARG A 76 -19.86 13.89 -3.04
CA ARG A 76 -20.55 15.14 -2.68
C ARG A 76 -20.27 15.49 -1.22
N GLU A 77 -19.98 16.76 -0.96
CA GLU A 77 -19.73 17.34 0.38
C GLU A 77 -18.54 16.72 1.14
N ARG A 78 -17.63 16.03 0.45
CA ARG A 78 -16.38 15.53 1.04
C ARG A 78 -15.19 16.42 0.66
N LYS A 79 -14.22 16.52 1.58
CA LYS A 79 -12.93 17.21 1.41
C LYS A 79 -11.80 16.18 1.45
N LEU A 80 -10.66 16.52 0.86
CA LEU A 80 -9.42 15.74 0.93
C LEU A 80 -8.70 15.96 2.27
N ASP A 81 -9.37 15.61 3.38
CA ASP A 81 -8.76 15.51 4.71
C ASP A 81 -8.80 14.05 5.13
N ILE A 82 -7.85 13.26 4.62
CA ILE A 82 -7.78 11.82 4.84
C ILE A 82 -6.80 11.56 5.98
N LYS A 83 -7.34 11.16 7.13
CA LYS A 83 -6.56 10.68 8.28
C LYS A 83 -6.75 9.17 8.40
N PRO A 84 -5.83 8.36 7.85
CA PRO A 84 -5.99 6.92 7.87
C PRO A 84 -5.76 6.35 9.27
N SER A 85 -6.47 5.28 9.59
CA SER A 85 -6.29 4.56 10.85
C SER A 85 -5.15 3.56 10.74
N THR A 86 -4.41 3.37 11.83
CA THR A 86 -3.40 2.31 11.93
C THR A 86 -4.08 0.94 11.85
N VAL A 87 -3.44 0.01 11.14
CA VAL A 87 -3.86 -1.38 11.03
C VAL A 87 -3.00 -2.21 11.97
N ASP A 88 -3.66 -2.98 12.83
CA ASP A 88 -2.97 -3.86 13.75
C ASP A 88 -2.28 -5.02 13.01
N ILE A 89 -1.04 -5.27 13.40
CA ILE A 89 -0.28 -6.43 12.92
C ILE A 89 -0.79 -7.68 13.62
N GLY A 90 -0.78 -8.80 12.91
CA GLY A 90 -1.15 -10.09 13.49
C GLY A 90 -2.66 -10.32 13.55
N MET A 91 -3.44 -9.62 12.72
CA MET A 91 -4.86 -9.91 12.54
C MET A 91 -5.07 -11.42 12.29
N PRO A 92 -5.91 -12.09 13.10
CA PRO A 92 -6.11 -13.53 13.00
C PRO A 92 -6.64 -13.90 11.62
N LEU A 93 -6.06 -14.93 11.02
CA LEU A 93 -6.48 -15.42 9.72
C LEU A 93 -7.91 -15.96 9.81
N LYS A 94 -8.78 -15.51 8.91
CA LYS A 94 -10.12 -16.10 8.75
C LYS A 94 -10.01 -17.61 8.50
N SER A 95 -10.94 -18.38 9.05
CA SER A 95 -10.99 -19.84 8.94
C SER A 95 -10.92 -20.34 7.48
N ASP A 96 -11.59 -19.65 6.56
CA ASP A 96 -11.57 -19.99 5.13
C ASP A 96 -10.18 -19.84 4.50
N LYS A 97 -9.44 -18.79 4.90
CA LYS A 97 -8.05 -18.60 4.45
C LYS A 97 -7.14 -19.67 5.05
N LYS A 98 -7.31 -20.01 6.33
CA LYS A 98 -6.55 -21.11 6.98
C LYS A 98 -6.74 -22.41 6.19
N LYS A 99 -7.98 -22.77 5.83
CA LYS A 99 -8.26 -23.97 5.00
C LYS A 99 -7.61 -23.89 3.62
N SER A 100 -7.75 -22.77 2.92
CA SER A 100 -7.18 -22.56 1.58
C SER A 100 -5.65 -22.69 1.58
N ILE A 101 -4.98 -22.07 2.57
CA ILE A 101 -3.53 -22.17 2.73
C ILE A 101 -3.13 -23.61 3.06
N SER A 102 -3.87 -24.32 3.92
CA SER A 102 -3.60 -25.72 4.22
C SER A 102 -3.65 -26.60 2.97
N ASN A 103 -4.64 -26.38 2.10
CA ASN A 103 -4.78 -27.13 0.86
C ASN A 103 -3.67 -26.80 -0.15
N LEU A 104 -3.16 -25.56 -0.12
CA LEU A 104 -2.08 -25.12 -0.99
C LEU A 104 -0.74 -25.72 -0.56
N ILE A 105 -0.47 -25.80 0.74
CA ILE A 105 0.77 -26.38 1.30
C ILE A 105 0.74 -27.92 1.22
N ALA A 106 -0.42 -28.55 1.42
CA ALA A 106 -0.55 -30.01 1.36
C ALA A 106 -0.24 -30.61 -0.02
N LYS A 107 -0.32 -29.82 -1.11
CA LYS A 107 0.00 -30.29 -2.47
C LYS A 107 1.49 -30.65 -2.64
N PRO A 108 2.45 -29.74 -2.38
CA PRO A 108 3.87 -30.04 -2.50
C PRO A 108 4.46 -30.81 -1.30
N TYR A 109 3.93 -30.62 -0.07
CA TYR A 109 4.55 -31.16 1.15
C TYR A 109 3.77 -32.33 1.79
N GLY A 110 2.63 -32.72 1.19
CA GLY A 110 1.75 -33.75 1.72
C GLY A 110 0.98 -33.32 2.97
N SER A 111 0.15 -34.22 3.49
CA SER A 111 -0.73 -33.95 4.64
C SER A 111 0.03 -33.69 5.96
N ASN A 112 1.29 -34.11 6.04
CA ASN A 112 2.13 -34.00 7.24
C ASN A 112 3.06 -32.77 7.23
N TRP A 113 2.76 -31.76 6.40
CA TRP A 113 3.57 -30.56 6.25
C TRP A 113 3.82 -29.80 7.57
N ARG A 114 2.96 -29.98 8.59
CA ARG A 114 3.16 -29.41 9.93
C ARG A 114 4.40 -29.93 10.65
N ASN A 115 4.99 -31.05 10.22
CA ASN A 115 6.21 -31.57 10.83
C ASN A 115 7.48 -30.94 10.25
N ASP A 116 7.39 -30.27 9.09
CA ASP A 116 8.55 -29.67 8.44
C ASP A 116 8.96 -28.36 9.14
N GLU A 117 10.24 -28.24 9.49
CA GLU A 117 10.80 -27.03 10.12
C GLU A 117 10.86 -25.85 9.13
N ALA A 118 10.99 -26.12 7.83
CA ALA A 118 10.99 -25.10 6.79
C ALA A 118 9.64 -24.35 6.71
N LEU A 119 8.56 -24.96 7.22
CA LEU A 119 7.22 -24.39 7.24
C LEU A 119 6.83 -23.78 8.60
N SER A 120 7.80 -23.55 9.49
CA SER A 120 7.61 -22.93 10.82
C SER A 120 6.85 -21.59 10.78
N PHE A 121 7.08 -20.77 9.74
CA PHE A 121 6.32 -19.53 9.52
C PHE A 121 4.80 -19.77 9.46
N PHE A 122 4.37 -20.77 8.69
CA PHE A 122 2.95 -21.09 8.58
C PHE A 122 2.40 -21.66 9.87
N LYS A 123 3.18 -22.39 10.66
CA LYS A 123 2.76 -22.83 12.01
C LYS A 123 2.44 -21.62 12.88
N SER A 124 3.37 -20.66 12.97
CA SER A 124 3.14 -19.41 13.72
C SER A 124 1.94 -18.61 13.22
N ALA A 125 1.73 -18.54 11.90
CA ALA A 125 0.62 -17.81 11.30
C ALA A 125 -0.76 -18.48 11.56
N PHE A 126 -0.80 -19.81 11.69
CA PHE A 126 -2.04 -20.54 11.97
C PHE A 126 -2.39 -20.56 13.46
N ASP A 127 -1.37 -20.68 14.31
CA ASP A 127 -1.48 -20.84 15.75
C ASP A 127 -1.52 -19.47 16.48
N GLU A 128 -1.54 -18.36 15.72
CA GLU A 128 -1.64 -16.98 16.21
C GLU A 128 -0.56 -16.61 17.24
N LEU A 129 0.56 -17.32 17.20
CA LEU A 129 1.71 -17.01 18.02
C LEU A 129 2.32 -15.69 17.52
N PRO A 130 2.70 -14.77 18.43
CA PRO A 130 3.43 -13.58 18.04
C PRO A 130 4.67 -14.02 17.27
N LEU A 131 4.85 -13.47 16.06
CA LEU A 131 6.05 -13.69 15.28
C LEU A 131 7.25 -13.38 16.18
N PRO A 132 8.27 -14.25 16.24
CA PRO A 132 9.43 -13.99 17.08
C PRO A 132 10.01 -12.64 16.67
N SER A 133 9.92 -11.67 17.58
CA SER A 133 10.67 -10.43 17.47
C SER A 133 12.12 -10.85 17.44
N THR A 134 12.75 -10.75 16.27
CA THR A 134 14.20 -10.76 16.19
C THR A 134 14.64 -9.48 16.90
N SER A 135 14.87 -9.59 18.21
CA SER A 135 15.41 -8.57 19.08
C SER A 135 16.86 -8.32 18.67
N THR A 136 17.04 -7.50 17.64
CA THR A 136 18.31 -6.79 17.48
C THR A 136 18.18 -5.54 18.33
N SER A 137 18.63 -5.63 19.58
CA SER A 137 18.92 -4.48 20.42
C SER A 137 19.83 -3.52 19.66
N ARG A 138 19.49 -2.22 19.65
CA ARG A 138 20.50 -1.17 19.67
C ARG A 138 19.92 0.17 20.09
N ASP A 139 20.73 0.79 20.94
CA ASP A 139 20.49 1.97 21.75
C ASP A 139 20.16 3.23 20.96
N GLY A 140 19.60 4.19 21.70
CA GLY A 140 19.01 5.39 21.17
C GLY A 140 19.97 6.32 20.44
N ASN A 141 19.43 6.96 19.41
CA ASN A 141 19.55 8.40 19.28
C ASN A 141 18.41 8.90 18.39
N GLU A 142 17.54 9.73 18.97
CA GLU A 142 16.59 10.54 18.21
C GLU A 142 17.38 11.53 17.35
N ALA A 143 17.30 11.37 16.03
CA ALA A 143 17.60 12.43 15.10
C ALA A 143 16.50 12.46 14.04
N ASN A 144 15.85 13.62 13.93
CA ASN A 144 14.77 13.95 13.00
C ASN A 144 15.04 13.40 11.60
N THR A 145 14.16 12.53 11.11
CA THR A 145 14.18 12.10 9.70
C THR A 145 13.11 12.87 8.94
N GLU A 146 13.51 13.96 8.29
CA GLU A 146 12.73 14.54 7.19
C GLU A 146 12.61 13.50 6.07
N LEU A 147 11.37 13.20 5.69
CA LEU A 147 11.03 12.33 4.58
C LEU A 147 11.33 13.05 3.27
N PHE A 148 12.53 12.86 2.72
CA PHE A 148 12.86 13.34 1.37
C PHE A 148 12.14 12.47 0.32
N CYS A 149 11.07 13.02 -0.28
CA CYS A 149 10.59 12.54 -1.58
C CYS A 149 11.61 12.97 -2.64
N LEU A 150 12.23 12.00 -3.31
CA LEU A 150 13.03 12.27 -4.51
C LEU A 150 12.09 12.76 -5.63
N GLU A 151 12.08 14.06 -5.87
CA GLU A 151 11.59 14.63 -7.13
C GLU A 151 12.67 14.39 -8.20
N GLU A 152 12.53 13.30 -8.94
CA GLU A 152 13.34 13.08 -10.14
C GLU A 152 12.66 13.82 -11.30
N THR A 153 13.06 15.06 -11.55
CA THR A 153 12.73 15.76 -12.80
C THR A 153 13.57 15.17 -13.92
N LEU A 154 12.97 14.27 -14.69
CA LEU A 154 13.52 13.81 -15.96
C LEU A 154 13.36 14.93 -17.01
N ASP A 155 14.42 15.72 -17.18
CA ASP A 155 14.58 16.60 -18.34
C ASP A 155 14.83 15.72 -19.58
N PHE A 156 13.86 15.70 -20.49
CA PHE A 156 14.05 15.14 -21.83
C PHE A 156 14.52 16.27 -22.75
N ASP A 157 15.84 16.40 -22.91
CA ASP A 157 16.43 17.02 -24.09
C ASP A 157 16.48 15.99 -25.22
N ILE A 158 15.74 16.27 -26.31
CA ILE A 158 16.06 16.15 -27.75
C ILE A 158 14.77 16.38 -28.56
#